data_AF-A0A136LKH4-F1
#
_entry.id   AF-A0A136LKH4-F1
#
_cell.length_a   1.000
_cell.length_b   1.000
_cell.length_c   1.000
_cell.angle_alpha   90.00
_cell.angle_beta   90.00
_cell.angle_gamma   90.00
#
_symmetry.space_group_name_H-M   'P 1'
#
loop_
_entity.id
_entity.type
_entity.pdbx_description
1 polymer ?
#
loop_
_entity_poly.entity_id
_entity_poly.type
_entity_poly.pdbx_seq_one_letter_code
_entity_poly.pdbx_strand_id
1 'polypeptide(L)'
;MFSGFYLALFLLLVGLILRGISFEYRSKDSNPAWRSRFDWMIAIGSFMASLLLGAAFANLARGVPIDENMMYTGNLFTLLNPYGLLGGLTTVVVFLLHGANFLGLKLEGELRERAIAFSKNCISPPWSSPRSC
;
A
#
# COMPACT_ATOMS: atom_id res chain seq x y z
N MET A 1 0.06 10.66 -21.76
CA MET A 1 -0.14 9.82 -20.56
C MET A 1 1.14 9.65 -19.73
N PHE A 2 2.26 9.18 -20.29
CA PHE A 2 3.48 8.92 -19.49
C PHE A 2 4.20 10.14 -18.90
N SER A 3 4.08 11.32 -19.52
CA SER A 3 4.75 12.54 -19.00
C SER A 3 4.16 13.00 -17.66
N GLY A 4 2.82 12.96 -17.49
CA GLY A 4 2.16 13.39 -16.24
C GLY A 4 2.25 12.38 -15.09
N PHE A 5 2.42 11.09 -15.38
CA PHE A 5 2.56 10.04 -14.36
C PHE A 5 4.03 9.65 -14.09
N TYR A 6 4.99 10.32 -14.73
CA TYR A 6 6.41 9.97 -14.62
C TYR A 6 6.88 9.92 -13.17
N LEU A 7 6.58 10.96 -12.38
CA LEU A 7 7.04 11.05 -11.01
C LEU A 7 6.41 10.00 -10.10
N ALA A 8 5.12 9.68 -10.31
CA ALA A 8 4.42 8.64 -9.57
C ALA A 8 4.96 7.23 -9.89
N LEU A 9 5.16 6.92 -11.17
CA LEU A 9 5.73 5.65 -11.62
C LEU A 9 7.20 5.51 -11.19
N PHE A 10 7.96 6.61 -11.21
CA PHE A 10 9.32 6.65 -10.72
C PHE A 10 9.38 6.34 -9.22
N LEU A 11 8.54 6.97 -8.39
CA LEU A 11 8.47 6.67 -6.96
C LEU A 11 8.00 5.24 -6.67
N LEU A 12 7.04 4.73 -7.46
CA LEU A 12 6.61 3.33 -7.37
C LEU A 12 7.77 2.38 -7.66
N LEU A 13 8.55 2.65 -8.72
CA LEU A 13 9.72 1.86 -9.08
C LEU A 13 10.78 1.90 -7.98
N VAL A 14 11.09 3.09 -7.45
CA VAL A 14 12.01 3.26 -6.31
C VAL A 14 11.53 2.45 -5.11
N GLY A 15 10.23 2.50 -4.78
CA GLY A 15 9.65 1.70 -3.69
C GLY A 15 9.83 0.20 -3.88
N LEU A 16 9.65 -0.30 -5.11
CA LEU A 16 9.87 -1.71 -5.45
C LEU A 16 11.35 -2.12 -5.38
N ILE A 17 12.26 -1.25 -5.81
CA ILE A 17 13.71 -1.47 -5.71
C ILE A 17 14.14 -1.52 -4.24
N LEU A 18 13.70 -0.55 -3.43
CA LEU A 18 13.99 -0.51 -1.99
C LEU A 18 13.52 -1.79 -1.29
N ARG A 19 12.33 -2.28 -1.64
CA ARG A 19 11.82 -3.56 -1.13
C ARG A 19 12.75 -4.73 -1.47
N GLY A 20 13.19 -4.82 -2.72
CA GLY A 20 14.09 -5.90 -3.20
C GLY A 20 15.45 -5.88 -2.51
N ILE A 21 16.08 -4.71 -2.44
CA ILE A 21 17.38 -4.52 -1.76
C ILE A 21 17.26 -4.87 -0.27
N SER A 22 16.14 -4.51 0.35
CA SER A 22 15.97 -4.73 1.78
C SER A 22 15.87 -6.20 2.16
N PHE A 23 15.28 -7.05 1.32
CA PHE A 23 15.27 -8.49 1.57
C PHE A 23 16.68 -9.10 1.50
N GLU A 24 17.47 -8.68 0.53
CA GLU A 24 18.85 -9.16 0.33
C GLU A 24 19.81 -8.66 1.43
N TYR A 25 19.65 -7.41 1.88
CA TYR A 25 20.54 -6.81 2.87
C TYR A 25 20.14 -7.08 4.33
N ARG A 26 18.88 -7.45 4.61
CA ARG A 26 18.42 -7.76 5.97
C ARG A 26 19.20 -8.92 6.61
N SER A 27 19.65 -9.89 5.83
CA SER A 27 20.35 -11.09 6.32
C SER A 27 21.88 -10.94 6.43
N LYS A 28 22.45 -9.86 5.90
CA LYS A 28 23.91 -9.67 5.83
C LYS A 28 24.56 -9.28 7.17
N ASP A 29 23.82 -8.62 8.06
CA ASP A 29 24.33 -8.18 9.37
C ASP A 29 23.39 -8.66 10.49
N SER A 30 23.98 -9.13 11.59
CA SER A 30 23.26 -9.68 12.75
C SER A 30 22.79 -8.61 13.74
N ASN A 31 23.17 -7.34 13.55
CA ASN A 31 22.79 -6.24 14.42
C ASN A 31 21.26 -6.00 14.39
N PRO A 32 20.58 -5.99 15.55
CA PRO A 32 19.13 -5.75 15.62
C PRO A 32 18.71 -4.38 15.04
N ALA A 33 19.54 -3.34 15.19
CA ALA A 33 19.27 -2.03 14.61
C ALA A 33 19.39 -2.02 13.07
N TRP A 34 20.23 -2.88 12.50
CA TRP A 34 20.32 -3.08 11.05
C TRP A 34 19.02 -3.70 10.53
N ARG A 35 18.62 -4.83 11.11
CA ARG A 35 17.39 -5.54 10.72
C ARG A 35 16.15 -4.64 10.80
N SER A 36 16.01 -3.86 11.87
CA SER A 36 14.88 -2.94 12.04
C SER A 36 14.83 -1.86 10.95
N ARG A 37 15.97 -1.31 10.52
CA ARG A 37 16.01 -0.32 9.43
C ARG A 37 15.54 -0.92 8.10
N PHE A 38 15.96 -2.15 7.78
CA PHE A 38 15.49 -2.83 6.57
C PHE A 38 14.02 -3.24 6.63
N ASP A 39 13.52 -3.61 7.82
CA ASP A 39 12.09 -3.85 8.03
C ASP A 39 11.25 -2.59 7.76
N TRP A 40 11.72 -1.42 8.22
CA TRP A 40 11.09 -0.15 7.90
C TRP A 40 11.16 0.20 6.40
N MET A 41 12.28 -0.08 5.73
CA MET A 41 12.40 0.15 4.27
C MET A 41 11.44 -0.74 3.48
N ILE A 42 11.24 -1.99 3.88
CA ILE A 42 10.25 -2.91 3.28
C ILE A 42 8.83 -2.37 3.50
N ALA A 43 8.52 -1.94 4.73
CA ALA A 43 7.20 -1.42 5.08
C ALA A 43 6.88 -0.14 4.30
N ILE A 44 7.78 0.84 4.29
CA ILE A 44 7.61 2.11 3.59
C ILE A 44 7.53 1.89 2.08
N GLY A 45 8.42 1.07 1.50
CA GLY A 45 8.41 0.78 0.07
C GLY A 45 7.10 0.10 -0.38
N SER A 46 6.58 -0.83 0.42
CA SER A 46 5.32 -1.53 0.13
C SER A 46 4.10 -0.63 0.32
N PHE A 47 4.12 0.22 1.34
CA PHE A 47 3.07 1.22 1.57
C PHE A 47 3.02 2.24 0.42
N MET A 48 4.16 2.80 0.04
CA MET A 48 4.25 3.74 -1.09
C MET A 48 3.79 3.10 -2.40
N ALA A 49 4.23 1.88 -2.70
CA ALA A 49 3.86 1.19 -3.93
C ALA A 49 2.35 0.94 -4.01
N SER A 50 1.73 0.46 -2.93
CA SER A 50 0.28 0.20 -2.89
C SER A 50 -0.56 1.48 -2.94
N LEU A 51 -0.13 2.53 -2.24
CA LEU A 51 -0.79 3.84 -2.25
C LEU A 51 -0.73 4.50 -3.64
N LEU A 52 0.47 4.57 -4.24
CA LEU A 52 0.66 5.19 -5.56
C LEU A 52 -0.06 4.43 -6.65
N LEU A 53 -0.02 3.10 -6.62
CA LEU A 53 -0.72 2.25 -7.58
C LEU A 53 -2.24 2.43 -7.46
N GLY A 54 -2.79 2.39 -6.24
CA GLY A 54 -4.22 2.60 -6.01
C GLY A 54 -4.70 4.00 -6.39
N ALA A 55 -3.91 5.03 -6.06
CA ALA A 55 -4.20 6.39 -6.49
C ALA A 55 -4.17 6.55 -8.01
N ALA A 56 -3.21 5.90 -8.69
CA ALA A 56 -3.15 5.92 -10.16
C ALA A 56 -4.39 5.25 -10.77
N PHE A 57 -4.80 4.08 -10.28
CA PHE A 57 -6.02 3.40 -10.76
C PHE A 57 -7.29 4.21 -10.50
N ALA A 58 -7.41 4.85 -9.34
CA ALA A 58 -8.58 5.69 -9.03
C ALA A 58 -8.65 6.91 -9.95
N ASN A 59 -7.53 7.61 -10.18
CA ASN A 59 -7.51 8.73 -11.12
C ASN A 59 -7.77 8.29 -12.56
N LEU A 60 -7.32 7.09 -12.95
CA LEU A 60 -7.65 6.51 -14.24
C LEU A 60 -9.16 6.22 -14.36
N ALA A 61 -9.77 5.64 -13.33
CA ALA A 61 -11.20 5.34 -13.29
C ALA A 61 -12.09 6.59 -13.26
N ARG A 62 -11.64 7.69 -12.66
CA ARG A 62 -12.34 8.99 -12.64
C ARG A 62 -12.30 9.71 -14.00
N GLY A 63 -11.38 9.32 -14.88
CA GLY A 63 -11.04 10.08 -16.08
C GLY A 63 -10.09 11.23 -15.73
N VAL A 64 -9.00 11.35 -16.48
CA VAL A 64 -8.03 12.43 -16.27
C VAL A 64 -8.58 13.72 -16.90
N PRO A 65 -8.70 14.84 -16.17
CA PRO A 65 -9.05 16.12 -16.79
C PRO A 65 -7.91 16.50 -17.75
N ILE A 66 -8.19 16.41 -19.06
CA ILE A 66 -7.33 16.95 -20.11
C ILE A 66 -7.75 18.40 -20.28
N ASP A 67 -6.84 19.33 -20.00
CA ASP A 67 -7.05 20.76 -20.19
C ASP A 67 -7.10 21.12 -21.69
N GLU A 68 -7.79 22.20 -22.07
CA GLU A 68 -8.10 22.62 -23.45
C GLU A 68 -6.84 22.93 -24.30
N ASN A 69 -5.65 22.98 -23.69
CA ASN A 69 -4.38 23.28 -24.36
C ASN A 69 -3.48 22.05 -24.66
N MET A 70 -3.97 20.81 -24.49
CA MET A 70 -3.16 19.58 -24.71
C MET A 70 -1.85 19.53 -23.89
N MET A 71 -1.71 20.34 -22.84
CA MET A 71 -0.58 20.33 -21.91
C MET A 71 -0.98 19.66 -20.60
N TYR A 72 -0.45 18.46 -20.38
CA TYR A 72 -0.56 17.73 -19.11
C TYR A 72 0.23 18.46 -18.01
N THR A 73 -0.44 19.27 -17.19
CA THR A 73 0.13 19.93 -16.00
C THR A 73 -0.07 19.10 -14.72
N GLY A 74 -0.28 17.79 -14.86
CA GLY A 74 -0.49 16.88 -13.74
C GLY A 74 0.81 16.63 -12.96
N ASN A 75 0.97 17.24 -11.79
CA ASN A 75 2.01 16.97 -10.79
C ASN A 75 1.55 15.86 -9.81
N LEU A 76 2.43 15.34 -8.95
CA LEU A 76 2.07 14.38 -7.88
C LEU A 76 0.85 14.81 -7.05
N PHE A 77 0.74 16.12 -6.81
CA PHE A 77 -0.34 16.71 -6.01
C PHE A 77 -1.70 16.73 -6.71
N THR A 78 -1.74 16.84 -8.04
CA THR A 78 -3.00 16.65 -8.79
C THR A 78 -3.43 15.18 -8.85
N LEU A 79 -2.49 14.25 -8.63
CA LEU A 79 -2.77 12.82 -8.52
C LEU A 79 -3.19 12.42 -7.10
N LEU A 80 -2.61 13.04 -6.07
CA LEU A 80 -3.09 12.99 -4.69
C LEU A 80 -4.29 13.96 -4.47
N ASN A 81 -5.29 13.91 -5.34
CA ASN A 81 -6.57 14.53 -5.00
C ASN A 81 -7.28 13.66 -3.92
N PRO A 82 -8.31 14.18 -3.23
CA PRO A 82 -9.04 13.41 -2.22
C PRO A 82 -9.57 12.06 -2.72
N TYR A 83 -9.98 11.97 -3.99
CA TYR A 83 -10.42 10.75 -4.65
C TYR A 83 -9.28 9.75 -4.92
N GLY A 84 -8.11 10.23 -5.37
CA GLY A 84 -6.90 9.43 -5.51
C GLY A 84 -6.41 8.91 -4.16
N LEU A 85 -6.50 9.72 -3.10
CA LEU A 85 -6.16 9.32 -1.74
C LEU A 85 -7.10 8.22 -1.23
N LEU A 86 -8.41 8.35 -1.48
CA LEU A 86 -9.40 7.31 -1.15
C LEU A 86 -9.12 6.01 -1.91
N GLY A 87 -8.80 6.11 -3.20
CA GLY A 87 -8.40 4.96 -4.03
C GLY A 87 -7.13 4.27 -3.51
N GLY A 88 -6.08 5.05 -3.25
CA GLY A 88 -4.83 4.58 -2.67
C GLY A 88 -5.03 3.90 -1.32
N LEU A 89 -5.76 4.55 -0.40
CA LEU A 89 -6.04 4.00 0.92
C LEU A 89 -6.85 2.71 0.84
N THR A 90 -7.83 2.63 -0.06
CA THR A 90 -8.59 1.41 -0.32
C THR A 90 -7.67 0.28 -0.77
N THR A 91 -6.75 0.53 -1.71
CA THR A 91 -5.79 -0.48 -2.16
C THR A 91 -4.84 -0.93 -1.06
N VAL A 92 -4.37 -0.01 -0.20
CA VAL A 92 -3.56 -0.34 0.99
C VAL A 92 -4.32 -1.31 1.90
N VAL A 93 -5.58 -1.00 2.23
CA VAL A 93 -6.42 -1.85 3.10
C VAL A 93 -6.66 -3.22 2.47
N VAL A 94 -6.94 -3.28 1.16
CA VAL A 94 -7.13 -4.54 0.44
C VAL A 94 -5.87 -5.42 0.49
N PHE A 95 -4.68 -4.84 0.29
CA PHE A 95 -3.43 -5.59 0.37
C PHE A 95 -3.10 -6.04 1.80
N LEU A 96 -3.39 -5.21 2.81
CA LEU A 96 -3.24 -5.61 4.22
C LEU A 96 -4.17 -6.77 4.59
N LEU A 97 -5.44 -6.69 4.18
CA LEU A 97 -6.42 -7.76 4.40
C LEU A 97 -6.00 -9.05 3.68
N HIS A 98 -5.56 -8.95 2.42
CA HIS A 98 -5.09 -10.09 1.66
C HIS A 98 -3.86 -10.74 2.30
N GLY A 99 -2.89 -9.93 2.75
CA GLY A 99 -1.72 -10.39 3.48
C GLY A 99 -2.07 -11.09 4.79
N ALA A 100 -2.99 -10.52 5.58
CA ALA A 100 -3.45 -11.12 6.84
C ALA A 100 -4.17 -12.46 6.61
N ASN A 101 -5.01 -12.56 5.58
CA ASN A 101 -5.68 -13.82 5.24
C ASN A 101 -4.68 -14.88 4.77
N PHE A 102 -3.71 -14.51 3.94
CA PHE A 102 -2.64 -15.42 3.49
C PHE A 102 -1.78 -15.91 4.67
N LEU A 103 -1.43 -15.01 5.59
CA LEU A 103 -0.72 -15.36 6.83
C LEU A 103 -1.55 -16.30 7.71
N GLY A 104 -2.86 -16.09 7.82
CA GLY A 104 -3.77 -16.97 8.56
C GLY A 104 -3.80 -18.40 8.04
N LEU A 105 -3.56 -18.62 6.74
CA LEU A 105 -3.46 -19.95 6.13
C LEU A 105 -2.07 -20.59 6.30
N LYS A 106 -1.02 -19.78 6.50
CA LYS A 106 0.38 -20.26 6.52
C LYS A 106 0.98 -20.36 7.92
N LEU A 107 0.40 -19.66 8.90
CA LEU A 107 0.88 -19.62 10.28
C LEU A 107 0.15 -20.62 11.18
N GLU A 108 0.84 -21.09 12.22
CA GLU A 108 0.29 -21.90 13.30
C GLU A 108 0.49 -21.19 14.65
N GLY A 109 -0.29 -21.58 15.67
CA GLY A 109 -0.18 -21.02 17.03
C GLY A 109 -0.61 -19.55 17.17
N GLU A 110 -0.02 -18.83 18.12
CA GLU A 110 -0.38 -17.44 18.50
C GLU A 110 -0.30 -16.44 17.33
N LEU A 111 0.62 -16.67 16.39
CA LEU A 111 0.79 -15.80 15.23
C LEU A 111 -0.41 -15.89 14.26
N ARG A 112 -1.04 -17.07 14.17
CA ARG A 112 -2.28 -17.27 13.39
C ARG A 112 -3.45 -16.51 13.99
N GLU A 113 -3.60 -16.56 15.31
CA GLU A 113 -4.68 -15.87 16.02
C GLU A 113 -4.59 -14.35 15.82
N ARG A 114 -3.38 -13.80 15.87
CA ARG A 114 -3.14 -12.37 15.59
C ARG A 114 -3.51 -11.98 14.16
N ALA A 115 -3.13 -12.78 13.16
CA ALA A 115 -3.47 -12.52 11.77
C ALA A 115 -5.00 -12.57 11.52
N ILE A 116 -5.68 -13.54 12.13
CA ILE A 116 -7.14 -13.67 12.05
C ILE A 116 -7.84 -12.50 12.75
N ALA A 117 -7.36 -12.08 13.92
CA ALA A 117 -7.91 -10.93 14.64
C ALA A 117 -7.79 -9.63 13.83
N PHE A 118 -6.64 -9.39 13.19
CA PHE A 118 -6.46 -8.24 12.30
C PHE A 118 -7.42 -8.26 11.11
N SER A 119 -7.57 -9.42 10.45
CA SER A 119 -8.53 -9.60 9.34
C SER A 119 -9.98 -9.32 9.78
N LYS A 120 -10.38 -9.84 10.95
CA LYS A 120 -11.71 -9.61 11.52
C LYS A 120 -11.98 -8.13 11.83
N ASN A 121 -10.99 -7.40 12.34
CA ASN A 121 -11.14 -5.97 12.63
C ASN A 121 -11.25 -5.11 11.36
N CYS A 122 -10.54 -5.47 10.29
CA CYS A 122 -10.64 -4.74 9.02
C CYS A 122 -11.95 -5.01 8.27
N ILE A 123 -12.56 -6.19 8.45
CA ILE A 123 -13.77 -6.60 7.72
C ILE A 123 -15.06 -6.39 8.50
N SER A 124 -15.01 -6.25 9.84
CA SER A 124 -16.20 -6.04 10.65
C SER A 124 -16.71 -4.61 10.47
N PRO A 125 -17.97 -4.44 10.00
CA PRO A 125 -18.60 -3.15 10.03
C PRO A 125 -18.83 -2.71 11.49
N PRO A 126 -18.80 -1.40 11.82
CA PRO A 126 -19.05 -0.91 13.17
C PRO A 126 -20.44 -1.27 13.75
N TRP A 127 -21.36 -1.80 12.94
CA TRP A 127 -22.69 -2.27 13.37
C TRP A 127 -22.80 -3.78 13.62
N SER A 128 -21.73 -4.57 13.46
CA SER A 128 -21.79 -6.03 13.63
C SER A 128 -21.63 -6.52 15.07
N SER A 129 -21.79 -5.65 16.08
CA SER A 129 -21.94 -6.12 17.46
C SER A 129 -23.32 -6.78 17.61
N PRO A 130 -23.42 -8.09 17.91
CA PRO A 130 -24.61 -8.58 18.57
C PRO A 130 -24.57 -7.96 19.97
N ARG A 131 -25.30 -6.85 20.15
CA ARG A 131 -25.74 -6.49 21.50
C ARG A 131 -26.56 -7.67 22.00
N SER A 132 -26.01 -8.40 22.97
CA SER A 132 -26.73 -9.00 24.09
C SER A 132 -28.16 -9.46 23.82
N CYS A 133 -28.34 -10.77 23.69
CA CYS A 133 -29.31 -11.48 24.53
C CYS A 133 -28.52 -12.39 25.46
#